data_AF-A0A3E0QCX3-F1
#
_entry.id   AF-A0A3E0QCX3-F1
#
_cell.length_a   1.000
_cell.length_b   1.000
_cell.length_c   1.000
_cell.angle_alpha   90.00
_cell.angle_beta   90.00
_cell.angle_gamma   90.00
#
_symmetry.space_group_name_H-M   'P 1'
#
loop_
_entity.id
_entity.type
_entity.pdbx_description
1 polymer ?
#
loop_
_entity_poly.entity_id
_entity_poly.type
_entity_poly.pdbx_seq_one_letter_code
_entity_poly.pdbx_strand_id
1 'polypeptide(L)' 'MEKILEKLKNKENLTFEESKSAFEILMTGKADEDQIYNFLTLLSEKGEVADEIAGGVYVLR' A
#
# COMPACT_ATOMS: atom_id res chain seq x y z
N MET A 1 -0.07 -6.60 5.92
CA MET A 1 0.38 -5.21 6.13
C MET A 1 1.88 -5.15 6.43
N GLU A 2 2.37 -5.81 7.50
CA GLU A 2 3.79 -5.74 7.89
C GLU A 2 4.80 -5.99 6.75
N LYS A 3 4.63 -7.09 5.98
CA LYS A 3 5.48 -7.39 4.81
C LYS A 3 5.46 -6.31 3.72
N ILE A 4 4.32 -5.65 3.54
CA ILE A 4 4.15 -4.58 2.55
C ILE A 4 4.89 -3.34 3.03
N LEU A 5 4.75 -2.99 4.31
CA LEU A 5 5.49 -1.89 4.92
C LEU A 5 7.00 -2.13 4.89
N GLU A 6 7.45 -3.36 5.11
CA GLU A 6 8.87 -3.73 5.02
C GLU A 6 9.43 -3.52 3.61
N LYS A 7 8.70 -3.95 2.58
CA LYS A 7 9.05 -3.67 1.17
C LYS A 7 9.13 -2.17 0.88
N LEU A 8 8.13 -1.40 1.31
CA LEU A 8 8.11 0.04 1.10
C LEU A 8 9.27 0.74 1.83
N LYS A 9 9.63 0.30 3.05
CA LYS A 9 10.84 0.77 3.76
C LYS A 9 12.13 0.48 2.98
N ASN A 10 12.19 -0.66 2.29
CA ASN A 10 13.30 -1.03 1.42
C ASN A 10 13.24 -0.35 0.03
N LYS A 11 12.27 0.53 -0.21
CA LYS A 11 12.00 1.18 -1.50
C LYS A 11 11.74 0.19 -2.64
N GLU A 12 11.21 -0.98 -2.31
CA GLU A 12 10.79 -1.98 -3.27
C GLU A 12 9.38 -1.65 -3.77
N ASN A 13 9.15 -1.86 -5.06
CA ASN A 13 7.83 -1.70 -5.65
C ASN A 13 6.91 -2.85 -5.22
N LEU A 14 5.65 -2.51 -4.96
CA LEU A 14 4.61 -3.50 -4.77
C LEU A 14 4.06 -3.93 -6.12
N THR A 15 3.77 -5.22 -6.23
CA THR A 15 2.98 -5.75 -7.35
C THR A 15 1.53 -5.29 -7.24
N PHE A 16 0.78 -5.40 -8.35
CA PHE A 16 -0.65 -5.09 -8.38
C PHE A 16 -1.44 -5.81 -7.25
N GLU A 17 -1.22 -7.11 -7.05
CA GLU A 17 -1.90 -7.89 -6.02
C GLU A 17 -1.50 -7.49 -4.59
N GLU A 18 -0.23 -7.10 -4.38
CA GLU A 18 0.22 -6.60 -3.08
C GLU A 18 -0.40 -5.23 -2.77
N SER A 19 -0.42 -4.32 -3.73
CA SER A 19 -1.07 -3.01 -3.57
C SER A 19 -2.56 -3.17 -3.31
N LYS A 20 -3.25 -3.97 -4.12
CA LYS A 20 -4.67 -4.31 -3.92
C LYS A 20 -4.91 -4.85 -2.51
N SER A 21 -4.12 -5.82 -2.07
CA SER A 21 -4.25 -6.39 -0.72
C SER A 21 -4.04 -5.35 0.39
N ALA A 22 -3.09 -4.42 0.23
CA ALA A 22 -2.92 -3.32 1.18
C ALA A 22 -4.17 -2.42 1.22
N PHE A 23 -4.63 -1.95 0.07
CA PHE A 23 -5.80 -1.09 -0.01
C PHE A 23 -7.08 -1.77 0.49
N GLU A 24 -7.25 -3.09 0.30
CA GLU A 24 -8.36 -3.85 0.92
C GLU A 24 -8.31 -3.82 2.46
N ILE A 25 -7.12 -3.97 3.04
CA ILE A 25 -6.93 -3.88 4.51
C ILE A 25 -7.27 -2.46 5.00
N LEU A 26 -6.82 -1.44 4.28
CA LEU A 26 -7.13 -0.03 4.55
C LEU A 26 -8.65 0.22 4.51
N MET A 27 -9.33 -0.20 3.44
CA MET A 27 -10.77 0.03 3.25
C MET A 27 -11.65 -0.79 4.18
N THR A 28 -11.21 -1.97 4.61
CA THR A 28 -11.95 -2.79 5.59
C THR A 28 -11.77 -2.33 7.04
N GLY A 29 -10.98 -1.29 7.30
CA GLY A 29 -10.71 -0.78 8.64
C GLY A 29 -9.92 -1.75 9.52
N LYS A 30 -9.17 -2.68 8.89
CA LYS A 30 -8.34 -3.68 9.58
C LYS A 30 -6.91 -3.21 9.82
N ALA A 31 -6.52 -2.06 9.25
CA ALA A 31 -5.24 -1.40 9.53
C ALA A 31 -5.39 -0.45 10.72
N ASP A 32 -4.36 -0.41 11.58
CA ASP A 32 -4.25 0.61 12.61
C ASP A 32 -3.79 1.97 12.04
N GLU A 33 -3.95 3.06 12.79
CA GLU A 33 -3.61 4.42 12.32
C GLU A 33 -2.13 4.54 11.92
N ASP A 34 -1.23 3.91 12.66
CA ASP A 34 0.21 3.93 12.38
C ASP A 34 0.53 3.20 11.06
N GLN A 35 -0.13 2.08 10.78
CA GLN A 35 0.01 1.32 9.55
C GLN A 35 -0.51 2.12 8.36
N ILE A 36 -1.64 2.81 8.50
CA ILE A 36 -2.20 3.68 7.47
C ILE A 36 -1.22 4.82 7.18
N TYR A 37 -0.78 5.52 8.22
CA TYR A 37 0.17 6.62 8.11
C TYR A 37 1.48 6.19 7.45
N ASN A 38 2.08 5.10 7.95
CA ASN A 38 3.34 4.59 7.41
C ASN A 38 3.18 4.11 5.97
N PHE A 39 2.09 3.43 5.63
CA PHE A 39 1.86 2.96 4.27
C PHE A 39 1.79 4.13 3.28
N LEU A 40 0.95 5.13 3.56
CA LEU A 40 0.77 6.29 2.68
C LEU A 40 2.06 7.14 2.57
N THR A 41 2.74 7.34 3.70
CA THR A 41 3.99 8.11 3.74
C THR A 41 5.09 7.40 2.95
N LEU A 42 5.35 6.12 3.21
CA LEU A 42 6.41 5.37 2.53
C LEU A 42 6.11 5.18 1.03
N LEU A 43 4.85 4.97 0.68
CA LEU A 43 4.43 4.85 -0.72
C LEU A 43 4.69 6.16 -1.48
N SER A 44 4.33 7.31 -0.88
CA SER A 44 4.58 8.63 -1.45
C SER A 44 6.07 8.98 -1.50
N GLU A 45 6.84 8.66 -0.44
CA GLU A 45 8.30 8.89 -0.39
C GLU A 45 9.06 8.07 -1.43
N LYS A 46 8.62 6.82 -1.68
CA LYS A 46 9.19 5.97 -2.74
C LYS A 46 8.85 6.50 -4.14
N GLY A 47 7.66 7.07 -4.30
CA GLY A 47 7.04 7.37 -5.59
C GLY A 47 6.27 6.18 -6.13
N GLU A 48 5.01 6.41 -6.49
CA GLU A 48 4.07 5.35 -6.89
C GLU A 48 4.31 4.88 -8.32
N VAL A 49 4.29 3.57 -8.54
CA VAL A 49 4.32 2.98 -9.89
C VAL A 49 2.93 2.62 -10.38
N ALA A 50 2.80 2.38 -11.69
CA ALA A 50 1.50 2.11 -12.33
C ALA A 50 0.75 0.93 -11.67
N ASP A 51 1.45 -0.14 -11.30
CA ASP A 51 0.84 -1.31 -10.65
C ASP A 51 0.30 -0.98 -9.25
N GLU A 52 0.99 -0.12 -8.50
CA GLU A 52 0.58 0.32 -7.16
C GLU A 52 -0.70 1.17 -7.23
N ILE A 53 -0.73 2.12 -8.17
CA ILE A 53 -1.90 2.99 -8.40
C ILE A 53 -3.08 2.14 -8.90
N ALA A 54 -2.84 1.22 -9.84
CA ALA A 54 -3.88 0.34 -10.38
C ALA A 54 -4.50 -0.54 -9.28
N GLY A 55 -3.67 -1.10 -8.39
CA GLY A 55 -4.14 -1.90 -7.26
C GLY A 55 -5.02 -1.10 -6.30
N GLY A 56 -4.63 0.13 -5.98
CA GLY A 56 -5.45 1.01 -5.12
C GLY A 56 -6.76 1.42 -5.77
N VAL A 57 -6.73 1.87 -7.03
CA VAL A 57 -7.93 2.24 -7.78
C VAL A 57 -8.89 1.06 -7.95
N TYR A 58 -8.37 -0.16 -8.10
CA TYR A 58 -9.20 -1.36 -8.21
C TYR A 58 -10.08 -1.59 -6.98
N VAL A 59 -9.55 -1.34 -5.78
CA VAL A 59 -10.29 -1.54 -4.52
C VAL A 59 -11.26 -0.38 -4.25
N LEU A 60 -10.95 0.82 -4.72
CA LEU A 60 -11.73 2.03 -4.48
C LEU A 60 -12.95 2.19 -5.40
N ARG A 61 -13.08 1.36 -6.45
CA ARG A 61 -14.21 1.37 -7.40
C ARG A 61 -15.30 0.41 -6.98
#